data_AF-A0A1Z5LGV7-F1
#
_entry.id   AF-A0A1Z5LGV7-F1
#
_cell.length_a   1.000
_cell.length_b   1.000
_cell.length_c   1.000
_cell.angle_alpha   90.00
_cell.angle_beta   90.00
_cell.angle_gamma   90.00
#
_symmetry.space_group_name_H-M   'P 1'
#
loop_
_entity.id
_entity.type
_entity.pdbx_description
1 polymer ?
#
loop_
_entity_poly.entity_id
_entity_poly.type
_entity_poly.pdbx_seq_one_letter_code
_entity_poly.pdbx_strand_id
1 'polypeptide(L)'
;MTPWLPNLTRFCKHSDDSKRQRVATILDKLITLTIEEVEMYPSIQAKIWGKIGQVSDLLDMVLDSFIKRSVTGGLGSAQAEIMADTAVALASSNVQLVAMKVISRLCRVIEKTCTSPTPTLEQHLMWDDIAILARYLLMLSFNNSLDVASHLPFLFHIVTLLVHTGPMSLRASIHGLVINIIHSLCTCTKPSFNDTQRVLRLSLDEFSLAKFYLLFGISKVKSTAVTAFRSNCRHGLLDRSFACATSDQDRMPLSSLEIITDALLEIMEACMKNIPNCDWLSQWTALAKSFAFRYNPALQPRALIVFGCISKTVTDQEVKQLLRILVKALESFQDLQLIDAIIMCLTRLQPLLRPESPIHRALFWVAISVL
;
A
#
# COMPACT_ATOMS: atom_id res chain seq x y z
N MET A 1 -17.85 -19.68 26.87
CA MET A 1 -17.62 -18.21 26.83
C MET A 1 -18.20 -17.51 25.59
N THR A 2 -18.81 -18.22 24.62
CA THR A 2 -19.18 -17.69 23.29
C THR A 2 -20.55 -16.97 23.13
N PRO A 3 -21.57 -17.07 24.02
CA PRO A 3 -22.91 -16.61 23.65
C PRO A 3 -23.13 -15.08 23.73
N TRP A 4 -22.20 -14.31 24.30
CA TRP A 4 -22.40 -12.88 24.53
C TRP A 4 -21.78 -11.96 23.45
N LEU A 5 -20.74 -12.40 22.73
CA LEU A 5 -20.04 -11.58 21.73
C LEU A 5 -20.97 -11.08 20.62
N PRO A 6 -21.86 -11.90 20.02
CA PRO A 6 -22.81 -11.40 19.03
C PRO A 6 -23.81 -10.39 19.59
N ASN A 7 -24.05 -10.38 20.91
CA ASN A 7 -24.98 -9.43 21.54
C ASN A 7 -24.37 -8.02 21.67
N LEU A 8 -23.05 -7.85 21.53
CA LEU A 8 -22.41 -6.53 21.55
C LEU A 8 -22.90 -5.63 20.40
N THR A 9 -23.30 -6.21 19.27
CA THR A 9 -23.83 -5.48 18.09
C THR A 9 -25.05 -4.63 18.44
N ARG A 10 -25.88 -5.08 19.40
CA ARG A 10 -27.06 -4.37 19.88
C ARG A 10 -26.72 -3.03 20.53
N PHE A 11 -25.48 -2.87 20.99
CA PHE A 11 -24.99 -1.69 21.69
C PHE A 11 -24.12 -0.78 20.81
N CYS A 12 -23.86 -1.17 19.55
CA CYS A 12 -23.07 -0.41 18.58
C CYS A 12 -23.92 0.44 17.62
N LYS A 13 -25.26 0.48 17.80
CA LYS A 13 -26.16 1.28 16.96
C LYS A 13 -25.92 2.78 17.18
N HIS A 14 -25.97 3.56 16.09
CA HIS A 14 -25.63 4.99 16.03
C HIS A 14 -26.41 5.93 16.96
N SER A 15 -27.49 5.47 17.62
CA SER A 15 -28.35 6.31 18.45
C SER A 15 -27.93 6.41 19.93
N ASP A 16 -26.90 5.69 20.39
CA ASP A 16 -26.53 5.64 21.81
C ASP A 16 -25.02 5.63 22.05
N ASP A 17 -24.40 6.82 21.97
CA ASP A 17 -22.95 7.03 22.15
C ASP A 17 -22.42 6.49 23.48
N SER A 18 -23.25 6.51 24.53
CA SER A 18 -22.87 6.01 25.86
C SER A 18 -22.60 4.50 25.85
N LYS A 19 -23.43 3.73 25.14
CA LYS A 19 -23.28 2.28 25.00
C LYS A 19 -22.13 1.93 24.06
N ARG A 20 -21.96 2.69 22.98
CA ARG A 20 -20.81 2.57 22.08
C ARG A 20 -19.48 2.76 22.82
N GLN A 21 -19.40 3.76 23.69
CA GLN A 21 -18.21 4.02 24.49
C GLN A 21 -17.90 2.85 25.44
N ARG A 22 -18.91 2.22 26.04
CA ARG A 22 -18.72 1.02 26.87
C ARG A 22 -18.17 -0.16 26.07
N VAL A 23 -18.65 -0.38 24.84
CA VAL A 23 -18.10 -1.41 23.95
C VAL A 23 -16.64 -1.10 23.64
N ALA A 24 -16.29 0.15 23.33
CA ALA A 24 -14.91 0.56 23.11
C ALA A 24 -14.02 0.30 24.34
N THR A 25 -14.51 0.55 25.55
CA THR A 25 -13.78 0.20 26.79
C THR A 25 -13.56 -1.31 26.95
N ILE A 26 -14.53 -2.14 26.57
CA ILE A 26 -14.38 -3.61 26.59
C ILE A 26 -13.30 -4.01 25.57
N LEU A 27 -13.34 -3.45 24.35
CA LEU A 27 -12.34 -3.73 23.32
C LEU A 27 -10.93 -3.33 23.77
N ASP A 28 -10.76 -2.16 24.40
CA ASP A 28 -9.46 -1.72 24.91
C ASP A 28 -8.90 -2.66 26.01
N LYS A 29 -9.78 -3.19 26.89
CA LYS A 29 -9.38 -4.21 27.87
C LYS A 29 -8.97 -5.53 27.21
N LEU A 30 -9.70 -5.97 26.18
CA LEU A 30 -9.35 -7.19 25.44
C LEU A 30 -8.03 -7.02 24.67
N ILE A 31 -7.80 -5.84 24.09
CA ILE A 31 -6.54 -5.48 23.44
C ILE A 31 -5.39 -5.53 24.44
N THR A 32 -5.57 -4.93 25.63
CA THR A 32 -4.58 -4.94 26.71
C THR A 32 -4.25 -6.37 27.15
N LEU A 33 -5.28 -7.18 27.41
CA LEU A 33 -5.13 -8.60 27.71
C LEU A 33 -4.33 -9.35 26.63
N THR A 34 -4.60 -9.06 25.36
CA THR A 34 -3.91 -9.69 24.21
C THR A 34 -2.42 -9.34 24.17
N ILE A 35 -2.05 -8.14 24.61
CA ILE A 35 -0.66 -7.66 24.61
C ILE A 35 0.09 -8.20 25.83
N GLU A 36 -0.55 -8.25 26.99
CA GLU A 36 0.08 -8.62 28.27
C GLU A 36 0.19 -10.14 28.46
N GLU A 37 -0.82 -10.91 28.04
CA GLU A 37 -0.91 -12.35 28.30
C GLU A 37 -0.26 -13.19 27.21
N VAL A 38 1.07 -13.22 27.22
CA VAL A 38 1.89 -13.93 26.21
C VAL A 38 1.60 -15.44 26.17
N GLU A 39 1.44 -16.09 27.33
CA GLU A 39 1.20 -17.55 27.40
C GLU A 39 -0.18 -17.95 26.87
N MET A 40 -1.18 -17.10 27.10
CA MET A 40 -2.55 -17.34 26.64
C MET A 40 -2.81 -16.83 25.22
N TYR A 41 -1.82 -16.20 24.57
CA TYR A 41 -1.96 -15.56 23.26
C TYR A 41 -2.66 -16.45 22.22
N PRO A 42 -2.27 -17.72 21.98
CA PRO A 42 -2.96 -18.57 21.01
C PRO A 42 -4.44 -18.81 21.34
N SER A 43 -4.77 -18.92 22.64
CA SER A 43 -6.15 -19.10 23.10
C SER A 43 -6.97 -17.83 22.92
N ILE A 44 -6.39 -16.66 23.19
CA ILE A 44 -7.01 -15.36 22.96
C ILE A 44 -7.32 -15.17 21.48
N GLN A 45 -6.36 -15.44 20.59
CA GLN A 45 -6.54 -15.39 19.13
C GLN A 45 -7.72 -16.25 18.68
N ALA A 46 -7.72 -17.54 19.05
CA ALA A 46 -8.71 -18.49 18.54
C ALA A 46 -10.10 -18.33 19.17
N LYS A 47 -10.18 -18.01 20.47
CA LYS A 47 -11.45 -18.02 21.22
C LYS A 47 -12.10 -16.65 21.33
N ILE A 48 -11.34 -15.57 21.22
CA ILE A 48 -11.84 -14.19 21.30
C ILE A 48 -11.85 -13.58 19.91
N TRP A 49 -10.68 -13.28 19.34
CA TRP A 49 -10.59 -12.50 18.09
C TRP A 49 -11.15 -13.24 16.87
N GLY A 50 -10.87 -14.54 16.74
CA GLY A 50 -11.47 -15.37 15.69
C GLY A 50 -13.00 -15.48 15.80
N LYS A 51 -13.57 -15.35 17.02
CA LYS A 51 -15.02 -15.30 17.22
C LYS A 51 -15.62 -13.92 16.96
N ILE A 52 -14.92 -12.86 17.34
CA ILE A 52 -15.31 -11.48 16.99
C ILE A 52 -15.30 -11.28 15.48
N GLY A 53 -14.36 -11.91 14.77
CA GLY A 53 -14.27 -11.89 13.31
C GLY A 53 -15.54 -12.37 12.58
N GLN A 54 -16.34 -13.21 13.24
CA GLN A 54 -17.62 -13.72 12.72
C GLN A 54 -18.76 -12.70 12.83
N VAL A 55 -18.56 -11.61 13.57
CA VAL A 55 -19.57 -10.59 13.85
C VAL A 55 -19.25 -9.32 13.04
N SER A 56 -19.69 -9.30 11.77
CA SER A 56 -19.38 -8.25 10.80
C SER A 56 -19.61 -6.83 11.30
N ASP A 57 -20.69 -6.60 12.07
CA ASP A 57 -21.07 -5.29 12.61
C ASP A 57 -20.06 -4.71 13.62
N LEU A 58 -19.21 -5.54 14.22
CA LEU A 58 -18.19 -5.09 15.18
C LEU A 58 -16.85 -4.77 14.50
N LEU A 59 -16.63 -5.24 13.28
CA LEU A 59 -15.32 -5.21 12.63
C LEU A 59 -14.76 -3.78 12.51
N ASP A 60 -15.60 -2.79 12.20
CA ASP A 60 -15.11 -1.42 12.09
C ASP A 60 -14.60 -0.88 13.42
N MET A 61 -15.36 -1.07 14.51
CA MET A 61 -14.94 -0.60 15.84
C MET A 61 -13.69 -1.32 16.35
N VAL A 62 -13.58 -2.62 16.06
CA VAL A 62 -12.42 -3.43 16.44
C VAL A 62 -11.18 -2.99 15.66
N LEU A 63 -11.27 -2.87 14.34
CA LEU A 63 -10.16 -2.43 13.49
C LEU A 63 -9.71 -1.01 13.85
N ASP A 64 -10.65 -0.09 14.11
CA ASP A 64 -10.32 1.27 14.53
C ASP A 64 -9.59 1.27 15.89
N SER A 65 -9.99 0.39 16.81
CA SER A 65 -9.33 0.23 18.11
C SER A 65 -7.92 -0.37 17.97
N PHE A 66 -7.76 -1.37 17.09
CA PHE A 66 -6.46 -1.98 16.77
C PHE A 66 -5.50 -0.95 16.19
N ILE A 67 -5.92 -0.24 15.14
CA ILE A 67 -5.12 0.79 14.47
C ILE A 67 -4.76 1.90 15.46
N LYS A 68 -5.71 2.40 16.25
CA LYS A 68 -5.45 3.42 17.26
C LYS A 68 -4.40 2.97 18.28
N ARG A 69 -4.51 1.73 18.78
CA ARG A 69 -3.52 1.18 19.72
C ARG A 69 -2.14 1.05 19.06
N SER A 70 -2.08 0.59 17.82
CA SER A 70 -0.83 0.47 17.06
C SER A 70 -0.17 1.82 16.79
N VAL A 71 -0.94 2.84 16.38
CA VAL A 71 -0.43 4.21 16.15
C VAL A 71 0.09 4.82 17.46
N THR A 72 -0.62 4.63 18.58
CA THR A 72 -0.17 5.12 19.89
C THR A 72 1.15 4.47 20.33
N GLY A 73 1.37 3.20 19.99
CA GLY A 73 2.63 2.51 20.23
C GLY A 73 3.75 2.88 19.24
N GLY A 74 3.39 3.32 18.04
CA GLY A 74 4.30 3.60 16.94
C GLY A 74 4.67 2.37 16.12
N LEU A 75 5.14 2.61 14.89
CA LEU A 75 5.59 1.56 13.97
C LEU A 75 6.72 0.73 14.59
N GLY A 76 6.57 -0.59 14.55
CA GLY A 76 7.54 -1.55 15.07
C GLY A 76 7.54 -1.71 16.60
N SER A 77 6.60 -1.09 17.30
CA SER A 77 6.34 -1.42 18.71
C SER A 77 5.72 -2.80 18.86
N ALA A 78 5.89 -3.43 20.03
CA ALA A 78 5.21 -4.68 20.36
C ALA A 78 3.69 -4.58 20.20
N GLN A 79 3.10 -3.43 20.58
CA GLN A 79 1.66 -3.18 20.43
C GLN A 79 1.24 -3.18 18.95
N ALA A 80 2.02 -2.54 18.07
CA ALA A 80 1.74 -2.53 16.64
C ALA A 80 1.85 -3.93 16.01
N GLU A 81 2.91 -4.68 16.34
CA GLU A 81 3.14 -6.03 15.81
C GLU A 81 2.06 -7.02 16.27
N ILE A 82 1.74 -7.02 17.56
CA ILE A 82 0.72 -7.94 18.12
C ILE A 82 -0.65 -7.64 17.51
N MET A 83 -1.04 -6.37 17.35
CA MET A 83 -2.34 -6.04 16.76
C MET A 83 -2.42 -6.36 15.26
N ALA A 84 -1.33 -6.16 14.51
CA ALA A 84 -1.25 -6.53 13.10
C ALA A 84 -1.36 -8.05 12.91
N ASP A 85 -0.69 -8.85 13.74
CA ASP A 85 -0.82 -10.32 13.76
C ASP A 85 -2.24 -10.75 14.19
N THR A 86 -2.79 -10.12 15.22
CA THR A 86 -4.16 -10.38 15.70
C THR A 86 -5.22 -10.10 14.63
N ALA A 87 -4.98 -9.15 13.73
CA ALA A 87 -5.87 -8.89 12.59
C ALA A 87 -6.02 -10.11 11.67
N VAL A 88 -5.02 -10.99 11.59
CA VAL A 88 -5.09 -12.25 10.84
C VAL A 88 -6.10 -13.21 11.48
N ALA A 89 -6.08 -13.35 12.80
CA ALA A 89 -7.07 -14.16 13.50
C ALA A 89 -8.48 -13.56 13.36
N LEU A 90 -8.60 -12.23 13.41
CA LEU A 90 -9.86 -11.53 13.15
C LEU A 90 -10.38 -11.81 11.74
N ALA A 91 -9.50 -11.87 10.75
CA ALA A 91 -9.85 -12.16 9.35
C ALA A 91 -10.24 -13.63 9.10
N SER A 92 -9.83 -14.57 9.97
CA SER A 92 -9.91 -16.01 9.71
C SER A 92 -11.31 -16.54 9.34
N SER A 93 -12.38 -15.89 9.82
CA SER A 93 -13.77 -16.27 9.49
C SER A 93 -14.45 -15.32 8.49
N ASN A 94 -13.80 -14.23 8.08
CA ASN A 94 -14.38 -13.21 7.20
C ASN A 94 -13.30 -12.45 6.41
N VAL A 95 -12.47 -13.23 5.70
CA VAL A 95 -11.26 -12.75 5.01
C VAL A 95 -11.56 -11.58 4.08
N GLN A 96 -12.55 -11.74 3.19
CA GLN A 96 -12.90 -10.74 2.19
C GLN A 96 -13.30 -9.40 2.82
N LEU A 97 -14.15 -9.42 3.86
CA LEU A 97 -14.64 -8.19 4.49
C LEU A 97 -13.53 -7.47 5.28
N VAL A 98 -12.69 -8.21 6.00
CA VAL A 98 -11.57 -7.61 6.75
C VAL A 98 -10.53 -7.04 5.79
N ALA A 99 -10.16 -7.77 4.74
CA ALA A 99 -9.26 -7.30 3.69
C ALA A 99 -9.77 -5.99 3.06
N MET A 100 -11.03 -5.99 2.58
CA MET A 100 -11.66 -4.81 2.00
C MET A 100 -11.62 -3.63 2.97
N LYS A 101 -11.93 -3.84 4.26
CA LYS A 101 -11.93 -2.80 5.30
C LYS A 101 -10.55 -2.21 5.58
N VAL A 102 -9.49 -3.01 5.59
CA VAL A 102 -8.11 -2.54 5.84
C VAL A 102 -7.56 -1.83 4.62
N ILE A 103 -7.72 -2.41 3.42
CA ILE A 103 -7.28 -1.82 2.15
C ILE A 103 -7.99 -0.47 1.92
N SER A 104 -9.31 -0.41 2.12
CA SER A 104 -10.08 0.83 1.96
C SER A 104 -9.66 1.92 2.94
N ARG A 105 -9.30 1.56 4.19
CA ARG A 105 -8.76 2.52 5.17
C ARG A 105 -7.44 3.08 4.68
N LEU A 106 -6.51 2.24 4.20
CA LEU A 106 -5.23 2.71 3.69
C LEU A 106 -5.39 3.62 2.47
N CYS A 107 -6.18 3.21 1.48
CA CYS A 107 -6.47 4.06 0.31
C CYS A 107 -7.05 5.42 0.71
N ARG A 108 -7.98 5.46 1.68
CA ARG A 108 -8.56 6.72 2.18
C ARG A 108 -7.53 7.61 2.87
N VAL A 109 -6.66 7.03 3.70
CA VAL A 109 -5.64 7.79 4.43
C VAL A 109 -4.59 8.34 3.45
N ILE A 110 -4.18 7.55 2.45
CA ILE A 110 -3.33 8.01 1.35
C ILE A 110 -4.02 9.14 0.57
N GLU A 111 -5.30 9.02 0.23
CA GLU A 111 -6.03 10.06 -0.49
C GLU A 111 -6.10 11.38 0.29
N LYS A 112 -6.27 11.33 1.61
CA LYS A 112 -6.28 12.52 2.48
C LYS A 112 -4.98 13.33 2.40
N THR A 113 -3.85 12.71 2.05
CA THR A 113 -2.57 13.42 1.89
C THR A 113 -2.61 14.50 0.81
N CYS A 114 -3.56 14.43 -0.12
CA CYS A 114 -3.75 15.45 -1.15
C CYS A 114 -4.46 16.72 -0.66
N THR A 115 -5.03 16.73 0.56
CA THR A 115 -5.74 17.90 1.11
C THR A 115 -4.79 18.87 1.82
N SER A 116 -3.75 18.34 2.46
CA SER A 116 -2.72 19.09 3.19
C SER A 116 -1.33 18.56 2.81
N PRO A 117 -0.95 18.64 1.52
CA PRO A 117 0.21 17.93 1.03
C PRO A 117 1.52 18.46 1.63
N THR A 118 2.45 17.55 1.85
CA THR A 118 3.79 17.82 2.37
C THR A 118 4.84 17.35 1.36
N PRO A 119 6.08 17.90 1.39
CA PRO A 119 7.14 17.51 0.46
C PRO A 119 7.45 16.00 0.46
N THR A 120 7.38 15.36 1.63
CA THR A 120 7.49 13.90 1.76
C THR A 120 6.31 13.33 2.53
N LEU A 121 6.02 12.04 2.36
CA LEU A 121 4.92 11.38 3.06
C LEU A 121 5.15 11.31 4.57
N GLU A 122 6.40 11.14 4.99
CA GLU A 122 6.82 11.01 6.38
C GLU A 122 6.56 12.26 7.22
N GLN A 123 6.43 13.42 6.56
CA GLN A 123 6.11 14.69 7.20
C GLN A 123 4.60 14.91 7.36
N HIS A 124 3.77 14.09 6.70
CA HIS A 124 2.32 14.27 6.72
C HIS A 124 1.74 13.77 8.05
N LEU A 125 0.71 14.46 8.57
CA LEU A 125 -0.02 14.09 9.80
C LEU A 125 -0.61 12.67 9.80
N MET A 126 -0.79 12.10 8.61
CA MET A 126 -1.35 10.77 8.40
C MET A 126 -0.28 9.69 8.20
N TRP A 127 1.00 10.04 8.31
CA TRP A 127 2.11 9.12 8.06
C TRP A 127 2.05 7.87 8.95
N ASP A 128 1.82 8.05 10.24
CA ASP A 128 1.79 6.93 11.18
C ASP A 128 0.65 5.96 10.85
N ASP A 129 -0.54 6.47 10.51
CA ASP A 129 -1.65 5.65 10.03
C ASP A 129 -1.29 4.86 8.75
N ILE A 130 -0.63 5.51 7.78
CA ILE A 130 -0.17 4.87 6.54
C ILE A 130 0.82 3.73 6.84
N ALA A 131 1.82 4.01 7.66
CA ALA A 131 2.87 3.06 8.01
C ALA A 131 2.31 1.85 8.79
N ILE A 132 1.42 2.09 9.75
CA ILE A 132 0.73 1.03 10.51
C ILE A 132 -0.17 0.20 9.58
N LEU A 133 -0.98 0.82 8.74
CA LEU A 133 -1.86 0.08 7.82
C LEU A 133 -1.07 -0.72 6.78
N ALA A 134 0.06 -0.21 6.28
CA ALA A 134 0.97 -0.99 5.43
C ALA A 134 1.55 -2.21 6.16
N ARG A 135 1.84 -2.10 7.46
CA ARG A 135 2.24 -3.25 8.29
C ARG A 135 1.12 -4.29 8.41
N TYR A 136 -0.13 -3.85 8.59
CA TYR A 136 -1.29 -4.75 8.63
C TYR A 136 -1.49 -5.46 7.30
N LEU A 137 -1.29 -4.78 6.16
CA LEU A 137 -1.32 -5.44 4.86
C LEU A 137 -0.28 -6.55 4.74
N LEU A 138 0.96 -6.34 5.22
CA LEU A 138 1.94 -7.42 5.24
C LEU A 138 1.45 -8.61 6.08
N MET A 139 0.92 -8.39 7.29
CA MET A 139 0.40 -9.50 8.12
C MET A 139 -0.76 -10.24 7.46
N LEU A 140 -1.72 -9.51 6.91
CA LEU A 140 -2.87 -10.10 6.22
C LEU A 140 -2.50 -10.74 4.88
N SER A 141 -1.36 -10.39 4.28
CA SER A 141 -0.93 -10.99 3.00
C SER A 141 -0.56 -12.47 3.14
N PHE A 142 -0.27 -12.95 4.35
CA PHE A 142 -0.04 -14.37 4.60
C PHE A 142 -1.30 -15.20 4.35
N ASN A 143 -1.11 -16.37 3.74
CA ASN A 143 -2.17 -17.33 3.41
C ASN A 143 -3.33 -16.70 2.62
N ASN A 144 -3.05 -15.67 1.79
CA ASN A 144 -4.04 -14.95 1.00
C ASN A 144 -5.19 -14.32 1.83
N SER A 145 -4.92 -13.89 3.07
CA SER A 145 -5.93 -13.22 3.92
C SER A 145 -6.27 -11.78 3.46
N LEU A 146 -5.69 -11.34 2.34
CA LEU A 146 -6.06 -10.12 1.62
C LEU A 146 -7.06 -10.35 0.48
N ASP A 147 -7.44 -11.60 0.19
CA ASP A 147 -8.23 -11.93 -0.99
C ASP A 147 -7.66 -11.24 -2.25
N VAL A 148 -6.41 -11.58 -2.56
CA VAL A 148 -5.53 -10.81 -3.46
C VAL A 148 -6.15 -10.63 -4.85
N ALA A 149 -6.79 -11.65 -5.41
CA ALA A 149 -7.43 -11.55 -6.71
C ALA A 149 -8.53 -10.47 -6.73
N SER A 150 -9.37 -10.41 -5.69
CA SER A 150 -10.45 -9.41 -5.63
C SER A 150 -9.93 -7.97 -5.44
N HIS A 151 -8.72 -7.79 -4.93
CA HIS A 151 -8.19 -6.47 -4.53
C HIS A 151 -6.89 -6.06 -5.25
N LEU A 152 -6.43 -6.81 -6.25
CA LEU A 152 -5.12 -6.62 -6.87
C LEU A 152 -4.84 -5.18 -7.35
N PRO A 153 -5.78 -4.47 -8.01
CA PRO A 153 -5.55 -3.09 -8.45
C PRO A 153 -5.21 -2.15 -7.30
N PHE A 154 -5.92 -2.27 -6.17
CA PHE A 154 -5.70 -1.43 -5.00
C PHE A 154 -4.37 -1.78 -4.31
N LEU A 155 -4.03 -3.06 -4.24
CA LEU A 155 -2.77 -3.52 -3.65
C LEU A 155 -1.57 -3.02 -4.46
N PHE A 156 -1.59 -3.14 -5.79
CA PHE A 156 -0.52 -2.61 -6.65
C PHE A 156 -0.45 -1.09 -6.61
N HIS A 157 -1.59 -0.41 -6.55
CA HIS A 157 -1.60 1.04 -6.34
C HIS A 157 -0.94 1.44 -5.01
N ILE A 158 -1.28 0.79 -3.90
CA ILE A 158 -0.66 1.03 -2.60
C ILE A 158 0.85 0.76 -2.66
N VAL A 159 1.26 -0.39 -3.21
CA VAL A 159 2.67 -0.76 -3.33
C VAL A 159 3.44 0.33 -4.09
N THR A 160 3.01 0.68 -5.29
CA THR A 160 3.72 1.66 -6.13
C THR A 160 3.82 3.05 -5.52
N LEU A 161 2.84 3.47 -4.70
CA LEU A 161 2.94 4.72 -3.97
C LEU A 161 3.91 4.65 -2.78
N LEU A 162 4.02 3.51 -2.10
CA LEU A 162 4.78 3.35 -0.84
C LEU A 162 6.18 2.73 -0.97
N VAL A 163 6.54 2.15 -2.12
CA VAL A 163 7.90 1.62 -2.37
C VAL A 163 8.97 2.66 -1.99
N HIS A 164 10.07 2.21 -1.39
CA HIS A 164 11.20 3.07 -0.98
C HIS A 164 10.81 4.19 0.03
N THR A 165 9.66 4.12 0.69
CA THR A 165 9.21 5.18 1.62
C THR A 165 9.39 4.74 3.07
N GLY A 166 9.76 5.68 3.95
CA GLY A 166 9.89 5.43 5.37
C GLY A 166 11.12 4.61 5.79
N PRO A 167 11.12 4.06 7.01
CA PRO A 167 12.25 3.30 7.55
C PRO A 167 12.44 1.96 6.86
N MET A 168 13.61 1.35 7.05
CA MET A 168 14.00 0.12 6.36
C MET A 168 13.03 -1.04 6.60
N SER A 169 12.48 -1.16 7.81
CA SER A 169 11.48 -2.18 8.14
C SER A 169 10.19 -2.03 7.33
N LEU A 170 9.76 -0.79 7.04
CA LEU A 170 8.59 -0.52 6.22
C LEU A 170 8.88 -0.81 4.74
N ARG A 171 10.04 -0.39 4.22
CA ARG A 171 10.46 -0.72 2.84
C ARG A 171 10.52 -2.23 2.63
N ALA A 172 11.09 -2.97 3.59
CA ALA A 172 11.09 -4.43 3.60
C ALA A 172 9.68 -5.02 3.74
N SER A 173 8.77 -4.35 4.46
CA SER A 173 7.36 -4.76 4.56
C SER A 173 6.62 -4.64 3.23
N ILE A 174 6.82 -3.55 2.48
CA ILE A 174 6.24 -3.37 1.15
C ILE A 174 6.80 -4.40 0.16
N HIS A 175 8.10 -4.69 0.23
CA HIS A 175 8.71 -5.78 -0.55
C HIS A 175 8.10 -7.14 -0.22
N GLY A 176 8.01 -7.48 1.07
CA GLY A 176 7.39 -8.73 1.54
C GLY A 176 5.92 -8.84 1.13
N LEU A 177 5.19 -7.73 1.11
CA LEU A 177 3.81 -7.69 0.63
C LEU A 177 3.71 -8.07 -0.85
N VAL A 178 4.62 -7.58 -1.70
CA VAL A 178 4.66 -7.95 -3.13
C VAL A 178 4.96 -9.44 -3.30
N ILE A 179 5.95 -9.98 -2.58
CA ILE A 179 6.26 -11.41 -2.58
C ILE A 179 5.03 -12.24 -2.20
N ASN A 180 4.31 -11.85 -1.14
CA ASN A 180 3.13 -12.56 -0.67
C ASN A 180 1.94 -12.42 -1.62
N ILE A 181 1.79 -11.29 -2.31
CA ILE A 181 0.80 -11.10 -3.38
C ILE A 181 1.07 -12.05 -4.54
N ILE A 182 2.30 -12.08 -5.06
CA ILE A 182 2.68 -12.98 -6.16
C ILE A 182 2.49 -14.44 -5.75
N HIS A 183 2.93 -14.82 -4.54
CA HIS A 183 2.73 -16.16 -4.02
C HIS A 183 1.24 -16.52 -3.86
N SER A 184 0.40 -15.59 -3.42
CA SER A 184 -1.05 -15.78 -3.34
C SER A 184 -1.67 -16.00 -4.71
N LEU A 185 -1.21 -15.30 -5.75
CA LEU A 185 -1.61 -15.55 -7.14
C LEU A 185 -1.13 -16.93 -7.61
N CYS A 186 0.10 -17.35 -7.29
CA CYS A 186 0.61 -18.70 -7.60
C CYS A 186 -0.24 -19.80 -6.96
N THR A 187 -0.74 -19.58 -5.75
CA THR A 187 -1.46 -20.59 -4.95
C THR A 187 -2.98 -20.41 -5.02
N CYS A 188 -3.46 -19.44 -5.80
CA CYS A 188 -4.88 -19.16 -5.95
C CYS A 188 -5.58 -20.32 -6.65
N THR A 189 -6.72 -20.73 -6.09
CA THR A 189 -7.57 -21.78 -6.70
C THR A 189 -8.77 -21.19 -7.44
N LYS A 190 -9.17 -19.96 -7.10
CA LYS A 190 -10.31 -19.25 -7.69
C LYS A 190 -10.04 -17.75 -7.68
N PRO A 191 -9.83 -17.12 -8.85
CA PRO A 191 -9.65 -17.73 -10.18
C PRO A 191 -8.40 -18.62 -10.27
N SER A 192 -8.36 -19.53 -11.24
CA SER A 192 -7.20 -20.40 -11.49
C SER A 192 -6.25 -19.75 -12.50
N PHE A 193 -4.97 -19.72 -12.18
CA PHE A 193 -3.91 -19.05 -12.95
C PHE A 193 -2.94 -20.03 -13.62
N ASN A 194 -3.41 -21.24 -13.95
CA ASN A 194 -2.55 -22.34 -14.43
C ASN A 194 -1.64 -21.98 -15.60
N ASP A 195 -2.18 -21.30 -16.62
CA ASP A 195 -1.42 -20.92 -17.82
C ASP A 195 -0.41 -19.78 -17.56
N THR A 196 -0.55 -19.10 -16.43
CA THR A 196 0.30 -17.99 -15.99
C THR A 196 1.25 -18.34 -14.85
N GLN A 197 1.22 -19.59 -14.37
CA GLN A 197 2.08 -20.08 -13.28
C GLN A 197 3.56 -19.85 -13.56
N ARG A 198 3.98 -20.03 -14.81
CA ARG A 198 5.39 -19.81 -15.21
C ARG A 198 5.80 -18.35 -15.02
N VAL A 199 4.96 -17.40 -15.47
CA VAL A 199 5.23 -15.97 -15.32
C VAL A 199 5.31 -15.60 -13.85
N LEU A 200 4.32 -16.03 -13.05
CA LEU A 200 4.27 -15.73 -11.62
C LEU A 200 5.50 -16.28 -10.85
N ARG A 201 5.96 -17.49 -11.18
CA ARG A 201 7.17 -18.08 -10.56
C ARG A 201 8.43 -17.32 -10.95
N LEU A 202 8.58 -16.96 -12.24
CA LEU A 202 9.72 -16.15 -12.70
C LEU A 202 9.71 -14.77 -12.03
N SER A 203 8.55 -14.14 -11.88
CA SER A 203 8.42 -12.89 -11.13
C SER A 203 8.81 -13.07 -9.67
N LEU A 204 8.40 -14.15 -9.01
CA LEU A 204 8.79 -14.43 -7.62
C LEU A 204 10.32 -14.55 -7.46
N ASP A 205 10.97 -15.26 -8.39
CA ASP A 205 12.43 -15.39 -8.44
C ASP A 205 13.08 -14.02 -8.66
N GLU A 206 12.55 -13.22 -9.60
CA GLU A 206 13.07 -11.91 -9.93
C GLU A 206 12.98 -10.92 -8.76
N PHE A 207 11.82 -10.81 -8.10
CA PHE A 207 11.64 -9.95 -6.92
C PHE A 207 12.49 -10.41 -5.73
N SER A 208 13.03 -11.63 -5.75
CA SER A 208 13.95 -12.18 -4.74
C SER A 208 15.43 -11.89 -5.05
N LEU A 209 15.74 -11.29 -6.20
CA LEU A 209 17.11 -10.92 -6.57
C LEU A 209 17.57 -9.67 -5.82
N ALA A 210 18.87 -9.59 -5.51
CA ALA A 210 19.48 -8.45 -4.83
C ALA A 210 19.24 -7.12 -5.55
N LYS A 211 19.17 -7.12 -6.89
CA LYS A 211 18.84 -5.93 -7.69
C LYS A 211 17.47 -5.37 -7.31
N PHE A 212 16.46 -6.22 -7.08
CA PHE A 212 15.11 -5.79 -6.72
C PHE A 212 15.05 -5.26 -5.29
N TYR A 213 15.86 -5.79 -4.37
CA TYR A 213 15.95 -5.22 -3.02
C TYR A 213 16.40 -3.75 -3.05
N LEU A 214 17.38 -3.42 -3.92
CA LEU A 214 17.85 -2.05 -4.09
C LEU A 214 16.77 -1.12 -4.67
N LEU A 215 15.93 -1.61 -5.59
CA LEU A 215 14.81 -0.82 -6.14
C LEU A 215 13.82 -0.41 -5.02
N PHE A 216 13.63 -1.28 -4.02
CA PHE A 216 12.81 -0.98 -2.83
C PHE A 216 13.56 -0.16 -1.77
N GLY A 217 14.81 0.23 -2.02
CA GLY A 217 15.65 0.96 -1.07
C GLY A 217 16.25 0.10 0.03
N ILE A 218 16.27 -1.22 -0.17
CA ILE A 218 16.77 -2.22 0.79
C ILE A 218 18.22 -2.54 0.47
N SER A 219 19.12 -2.05 1.31
CA SER A 219 20.56 -2.26 1.18
C SER A 219 21.16 -2.89 2.43
N LYS A 220 22.28 -3.61 2.26
CA LYS A 220 23.11 -4.15 3.36
C LYS A 220 22.39 -5.09 4.34
N VAL A 221 21.39 -5.84 3.89
CA VAL A 221 20.67 -6.84 4.72
C VAL A 221 21.05 -8.26 4.36
N LYS A 222 21.21 -9.12 5.37
CA LYS A 222 21.42 -10.57 5.17
C LYS A 222 20.16 -11.28 4.70
N SER A 223 18.98 -10.77 5.10
CA SER A 223 17.68 -11.29 4.67
C SER A 223 16.64 -10.17 4.77
N THR A 224 15.91 -9.94 3.68
CA THR A 224 14.82 -8.96 3.58
C THR A 224 13.64 -9.37 4.46
N ALA A 225 13.26 -10.64 4.42
CA ALA A 225 12.22 -11.19 5.30
C ALA A 225 12.57 -10.96 6.77
N VAL A 226 13.80 -11.29 7.20
CA VAL A 226 14.24 -11.02 8.57
C VAL A 226 14.18 -9.54 8.91
N THR A 227 14.49 -8.64 7.97
CA THR A 227 14.41 -7.18 8.20
C THR A 227 12.97 -6.68 8.28
N ALA A 228 12.05 -7.28 7.53
CA ALA A 228 10.62 -6.95 7.58
C ALA A 228 9.95 -7.36 8.90
N PHE A 229 10.45 -8.42 9.56
CA PHE A 229 9.92 -8.93 10.83
C PHE A 229 10.79 -8.61 12.05
N ARG A 230 12.02 -8.13 11.87
CA ARG A 230 12.84 -7.55 12.94
C ARG A 230 12.41 -6.11 13.17
N SER A 231 11.33 -5.95 13.93
CA SER A 231 11.21 -4.79 14.79
C SER A 231 12.27 -4.91 15.89
N ASN A 232 13.00 -3.83 16.20
CA ASN A 232 14.03 -3.79 17.25
C ASN A 232 13.40 -3.96 18.65
N CYS A 233 12.80 -5.12 18.95
CA CYS A 233 12.40 -5.57 20.28
C CYS A 233 13.63 -6.02 21.10
N ARG A 234 14.71 -5.23 21.07
CA ARG A 234 15.80 -5.33 22.06
C ARG A 234 15.71 -4.09 22.94
N HIS A 235 14.97 -4.25 24.04
CA HIS A 235 15.21 -3.58 25.32
C HIS A 235 15.83 -2.17 25.25
N GLY A 236 14.98 -1.15 25.25
CA GLY A 236 15.10 0.07 26.07
C GLY A 236 16.31 1.02 25.93
N LEU A 237 17.38 0.71 25.21
CA LEU A 237 18.58 1.56 25.18
C LEU A 237 19.23 1.58 23.79
N LEU A 238 19.33 2.81 23.27
CA LEU A 238 20.22 3.22 22.17
C LEU A 238 19.85 2.70 20.77
N ASP A 239 18.86 3.34 20.15
CA ASP A 239 19.08 3.82 18.78
C ASP A 239 18.25 5.10 18.53
N ARG A 240 18.73 6.20 19.12
CA ARG A 240 18.28 7.57 18.81
C ARG A 240 18.94 8.09 17.53
N SER A 241 19.31 7.18 16.62
CA SER A 241 19.86 7.44 15.29
C SER A 241 18.77 7.75 14.24
N PHE A 242 17.52 7.93 14.68
CA PHE A 242 16.43 8.53 13.89
C PHE A 242 16.62 10.03 13.59
N ALA A 243 17.72 10.64 14.06
CA ALA A 243 18.08 12.00 13.73
C ALA A 243 19.20 12.02 12.67
N CYS A 244 18.88 12.62 11.52
CA CYS A 244 19.83 13.11 10.51
C CYS A 244 20.42 12.06 9.54
N ALA A 245 19.57 11.43 8.74
CA ALA A 245 19.98 11.09 7.38
C ALA A 245 19.73 12.34 6.50
N THR A 246 20.80 12.87 5.91
CA THR A 246 20.79 14.04 5.03
C THR A 246 19.75 13.90 3.92
N SER A 247 18.92 14.93 3.73
CA SER A 247 17.67 14.97 2.96
C SER A 247 17.74 14.62 1.48
N ASP A 248 18.93 14.47 0.89
CA ASP A 248 19.10 14.25 -0.57
C ASP A 248 19.51 12.81 -0.94
N GLN A 249 20.02 11.99 -0.01
CA GLN A 249 20.55 10.66 -0.38
C GLN A 249 19.52 9.52 -0.38
N ASP A 250 18.29 9.75 0.06
CA ASP A 250 17.29 8.69 0.29
C ASP A 250 16.03 8.85 -0.58
N ARG A 251 16.08 9.71 -1.61
CA ARG A 251 14.99 9.84 -2.59
C ARG A 251 15.05 8.69 -3.59
N MET A 252 13.92 8.02 -3.77
CA MET A 252 13.77 6.94 -4.74
C MET A 252 14.03 7.45 -6.17
N PRO A 253 14.94 6.83 -6.93
CA PRO A 253 15.08 7.10 -8.37
C PRO A 253 13.78 6.74 -9.11
N LEU A 254 13.24 7.63 -9.92
CA LEU A 254 11.98 7.40 -10.66
C LEU A 254 12.08 6.22 -11.64
N SER A 255 13.26 5.97 -12.20
CA SER A 255 13.54 4.79 -13.01
C SER A 255 13.41 3.47 -12.25
N SER A 256 13.66 3.47 -10.93
CA SER A 256 13.44 2.28 -10.09
C SER A 256 11.96 1.98 -9.95
N LEU A 257 11.13 3.02 -9.80
CA LEU A 257 9.67 2.88 -9.76
C LEU A 257 9.12 2.42 -11.11
N GLU A 258 9.66 2.91 -12.22
CA GLU A 258 9.32 2.48 -13.58
C GLU A 258 9.56 0.95 -13.74
N ILE A 259 10.74 0.45 -13.37
CA ILE A 259 11.06 -0.98 -13.43
C ILE A 259 10.09 -1.81 -12.58
N ILE A 260 9.81 -1.37 -11.35
CA ILE A 260 8.86 -2.08 -10.47
C ILE A 260 7.46 -2.07 -11.09
N THR A 261 7.02 -0.93 -11.63
CA THR A 261 5.68 -0.80 -12.22
C THR A 261 5.52 -1.66 -13.46
N ASP A 262 6.51 -1.68 -14.35
CA ASP A 262 6.50 -2.52 -15.55
C ASP A 262 6.44 -4.01 -15.18
N ALA A 263 7.20 -4.46 -14.17
CA ALA A 263 7.13 -5.84 -13.67
C ALA A 263 5.76 -6.18 -13.06
N LEU A 264 5.16 -5.28 -12.28
CA LEU A 264 3.82 -5.47 -11.72
C LEU A 264 2.74 -5.47 -12.82
N LEU A 265 2.90 -4.65 -13.85
CA LEU A 265 2.01 -4.62 -15.01
C LEU A 265 2.03 -5.94 -15.77
N GLU A 266 3.22 -6.50 -16.03
CA GLU A 266 3.35 -7.80 -16.69
C GLU A 266 2.61 -8.92 -15.91
N ILE A 267 2.76 -8.94 -14.59
CA ILE A 267 2.05 -9.88 -13.71
C ILE A 267 0.53 -9.70 -13.83
N MET A 268 0.05 -8.45 -13.72
CA MET A 268 -1.38 -8.15 -13.81
C MET A 268 -1.95 -8.59 -15.16
N GLU A 269 -1.32 -8.19 -16.27
CA GLU A 269 -1.77 -8.52 -17.62
C GLU A 269 -1.73 -10.02 -17.92
N ALA A 270 -0.74 -10.73 -17.38
CA ALA A 270 -0.72 -12.18 -17.45
C ALA A 270 -1.97 -12.75 -16.75
N CYS A 271 -2.18 -12.41 -15.48
CA CYS A 271 -3.31 -12.91 -14.69
C CYS A 271 -4.68 -12.57 -15.30
N MET A 272 -4.85 -11.35 -15.82
CA MET A 272 -6.10 -10.88 -16.43
C MET A 272 -6.62 -11.79 -17.54
N LYS A 273 -5.73 -12.47 -18.29
CA LYS A 273 -6.13 -13.40 -19.37
C LYS A 273 -6.97 -14.58 -18.86
N ASN A 274 -6.86 -14.92 -17.59
CA ASN A 274 -7.60 -16.02 -16.96
C ASN A 274 -8.94 -15.58 -16.33
N ILE A 275 -9.27 -14.28 -16.39
CA ILE A 275 -10.44 -13.71 -15.73
C ILE A 275 -11.31 -13.01 -16.79
N PRO A 276 -12.53 -13.52 -17.06
CA PRO A 276 -13.41 -12.90 -18.05
C PRO A 276 -13.86 -11.50 -17.57
N ASN A 277 -13.92 -10.55 -18.49
CA ASN A 277 -14.32 -9.16 -18.22
C ASN A 277 -13.52 -8.48 -17.09
N CYS A 278 -12.25 -8.86 -16.93
CA CYS A 278 -11.40 -8.30 -15.90
C CYS A 278 -11.09 -6.83 -16.18
N ASP A 279 -11.38 -5.97 -15.21
CA ASP A 279 -11.20 -4.52 -15.29
C ASP A 279 -10.03 -4.01 -14.44
N TRP A 280 -9.19 -4.92 -13.93
CA TRP A 280 -8.11 -4.60 -13.00
C TRP A 280 -7.20 -3.48 -13.47
N LEU A 281 -6.74 -3.54 -14.73
CA LEU A 281 -5.88 -2.51 -15.30
C LEU A 281 -6.59 -1.16 -15.36
N SER A 282 -7.87 -1.14 -15.77
CA SER A 282 -8.69 0.09 -15.81
C SER A 282 -8.82 0.72 -14.43
N GLN A 283 -9.12 -0.10 -13.41
CA GLN A 283 -9.19 0.38 -12.02
C GLN A 283 -7.86 0.96 -11.55
N TRP A 284 -6.74 0.26 -11.81
CA TRP A 284 -5.42 0.74 -11.40
C TRP A 284 -5.02 2.03 -12.13
N THR A 285 -5.28 2.13 -13.44
CA THR A 285 -5.07 3.34 -14.23
C THR A 285 -5.89 4.51 -13.68
N ALA A 286 -7.16 4.29 -13.32
CA ALA A 286 -8.01 5.33 -12.74
C ALA A 286 -7.47 5.85 -11.39
N LEU A 287 -7.01 4.94 -10.53
CA LEU A 287 -6.37 5.30 -9.26
C LEU A 287 -5.09 6.12 -9.49
N ALA A 288 -4.16 5.63 -10.32
CA ALA A 288 -2.91 6.33 -10.63
C ALA A 288 -3.18 7.72 -11.24
N LYS A 289 -4.09 7.78 -12.21
CA LYS A 289 -4.52 9.03 -12.87
C LYS A 289 -5.04 10.05 -11.86
N SER A 290 -5.83 9.62 -10.88
CA SER A 290 -6.41 10.53 -9.87
C SER A 290 -5.36 11.25 -9.01
N PHE A 291 -4.21 10.61 -8.78
CA PHE A 291 -3.07 11.20 -8.06
C PHE A 291 -2.13 11.96 -8.99
N ALA A 292 -1.88 11.48 -10.21
CA ALA A 292 -1.01 12.12 -11.19
C ALA A 292 -1.44 13.57 -11.50
N PHE A 293 -2.75 13.81 -11.49
CA PHE A 293 -3.37 15.10 -11.81
C PHE A 293 -3.80 15.92 -10.59
N ARG A 294 -3.46 15.49 -9.38
CA ARG A 294 -3.78 16.19 -8.13
C ARG A 294 -2.47 16.63 -7.46
N TYR A 295 -2.40 17.88 -7.02
CA TYR A 295 -1.20 18.41 -6.39
C TYR A 295 -0.90 17.64 -5.09
N ASN A 296 0.25 16.98 -5.07
CA ASN A 296 0.79 16.27 -3.91
C ASN A 296 2.28 16.01 -4.15
N PRO A 297 3.21 16.91 -3.78
CA PRO A 297 4.65 16.76 -4.03
C PRO A 297 5.24 15.39 -3.65
N ALA A 298 4.75 14.75 -2.59
CA ALA A 298 5.25 13.44 -2.18
C ALA A 298 4.83 12.28 -3.12
N LEU A 299 3.62 12.35 -3.70
CA LEU A 299 3.01 11.23 -4.44
C LEU A 299 2.75 11.49 -5.92
N GLN A 300 2.60 12.74 -6.33
CA GLN A 300 2.27 13.13 -7.69
C GLN A 300 3.35 12.69 -8.70
N PRO A 301 4.66 12.90 -8.46
CA PRO A 301 5.70 12.39 -9.35
C PRO A 301 5.64 10.86 -9.49
N ARG A 302 5.39 10.14 -8.38
CA ARG A 302 5.26 8.68 -8.39
C ARG A 302 4.05 8.22 -9.20
N ALA A 303 2.91 8.85 -8.99
CA ALA A 303 1.67 8.54 -9.69
C ALA A 303 1.77 8.83 -11.19
N LEU A 304 2.54 9.85 -11.61
CA LEU A 304 2.83 10.14 -13.01
C LEU A 304 3.63 9.02 -13.68
N ILE A 305 4.67 8.50 -13.02
CA ILE A 305 5.43 7.34 -13.52
C ILE A 305 4.48 6.15 -13.69
N VAL A 306 3.70 5.83 -12.65
CA VAL A 306 2.78 4.70 -12.67
C VAL A 306 1.76 4.86 -13.81
N PHE A 307 1.13 6.04 -13.92
CA PHE A 307 0.16 6.34 -14.98
C PHE A 307 0.77 6.19 -16.38
N GLY A 308 2.00 6.67 -16.58
CA GLY A 308 2.72 6.52 -17.84
C GLY A 308 2.96 5.05 -18.22
N CYS A 309 3.43 4.23 -17.28
CA CYS A 309 3.70 2.81 -17.49
C CYS A 309 2.44 2.00 -17.83
N ILE A 310 1.36 2.19 -17.08
CA ILE A 310 0.20 1.28 -17.13
C ILE A 310 -0.88 1.71 -18.13
N SER A 311 -0.82 2.93 -18.65
CA SER A 311 -1.82 3.42 -19.61
C SER A 311 -1.73 2.70 -20.95
N LYS A 312 -2.89 2.30 -21.49
CA LYS A 312 -3.02 1.70 -22.84
C LYS A 312 -3.64 2.63 -23.87
N THR A 313 -4.28 3.70 -23.40
CA THR A 313 -4.86 4.75 -24.22
C THR A 313 -4.63 6.08 -23.52
N VAL A 314 -4.60 7.17 -24.28
CA VAL A 314 -4.51 8.52 -23.74
C VAL A 314 -5.32 9.48 -24.60
N THR A 315 -5.92 10.47 -23.96
CA THR A 315 -6.68 11.54 -24.59
C THR A 315 -5.84 12.80 -24.74
N ASP A 316 -6.20 13.62 -25.72
CA ASP A 316 -5.58 14.93 -25.91
C ASP A 316 -5.74 15.83 -24.68
N GLN A 317 -6.80 15.66 -23.90
CA GLN A 317 -7.05 16.44 -22.68
C GLN A 317 -6.07 16.08 -21.56
N GLU A 318 -5.77 14.80 -21.38
CA GLU A 318 -4.80 14.33 -20.37
C GLU A 318 -3.40 14.85 -20.67
N VAL A 319 -2.94 14.74 -21.93
CA VAL A 319 -1.61 15.24 -22.30
C VAL A 319 -1.54 16.77 -22.18
N LYS A 320 -2.58 17.50 -22.57
CA LYS A 320 -2.66 18.95 -22.32
C LYS A 320 -2.58 19.28 -20.82
N GLN A 321 -3.20 18.46 -19.97
CA GLN A 321 -3.12 18.65 -18.53
C GLN A 321 -1.70 18.42 -17.99
N LEU A 322 -1.01 17.37 -18.46
CA LEU A 322 0.41 17.14 -18.14
C LEU A 322 1.29 18.32 -18.55
N LEU A 323 1.11 18.84 -19.76
CA LEU A 323 1.85 20.01 -20.24
C LEU A 323 1.59 21.27 -19.39
N ARG A 324 0.35 21.48 -18.91
CA ARG A 324 0.04 22.59 -17.99
C ARG A 324 0.73 22.42 -16.64
N ILE A 325 0.83 21.19 -16.13
CA ILE A 325 1.56 20.91 -14.89
C ILE A 325 3.06 21.17 -15.12
N LEU A 326 3.60 20.75 -16.27
CA LEU A 326 5.00 20.97 -16.64
C LEU A 326 5.34 22.46 -16.69
N VAL A 327 4.51 23.28 -17.33
CA VAL A 327 4.71 24.75 -17.38
C VAL A 327 4.81 25.33 -15.98
N LYS A 328 3.89 24.99 -15.08
CA LYS A 328 3.93 25.46 -13.68
C LYS A 328 5.17 24.98 -12.93
N ALA A 329 5.56 23.72 -13.13
CA ALA A 329 6.75 23.15 -12.51
C ALA A 329 8.01 23.89 -12.96
N LEU A 330 8.14 24.16 -14.27
CA LEU A 330 9.25 24.92 -14.86
C LEU A 330 9.27 26.38 -14.40
N GLU A 331 8.11 27.04 -14.29
CA GLU A 331 7.99 28.42 -13.77
C GLU A 331 8.51 28.53 -12.32
N SER A 332 8.20 27.52 -11.49
CA SER A 332 8.68 27.50 -10.10
C SER A 332 10.15 27.09 -9.98
N PHE A 333 10.61 26.19 -10.85
CA PHE A 333 11.91 25.51 -10.82
C PHE A 333 12.31 24.94 -9.44
N GLN A 334 11.32 24.60 -8.61
CA GLN A 334 11.53 24.12 -7.23
C GLN A 334 11.48 22.59 -7.11
N ASP A 335 10.79 21.91 -8.01
CA ASP A 335 10.57 20.47 -7.97
C ASP A 335 11.06 19.80 -9.26
N LEU A 336 12.37 19.56 -9.32
CA LEU A 336 13.01 18.87 -10.44
C LEU A 336 12.48 17.43 -10.62
N GLN A 337 12.13 16.77 -9.52
CA GLN A 337 11.60 15.41 -9.56
C GLN A 337 10.22 15.35 -10.23
N LEU A 338 9.38 16.37 -10.01
CA LEU A 338 8.12 16.50 -10.73
C LEU A 338 8.34 16.72 -12.23
N ILE A 339 9.32 17.54 -12.62
CA ILE A 339 9.66 17.78 -14.03
C ILE A 339 10.09 16.47 -14.70
N ASP A 340 11.03 15.74 -14.09
CA ASP A 340 11.51 14.44 -14.58
C ASP A 340 10.35 13.44 -14.72
N ALA A 341 9.49 13.35 -13.71
CA ALA A 341 8.33 12.46 -13.74
C ALA A 341 7.36 12.77 -14.88
N ILE A 342 7.12 14.07 -15.16
CA ILE A 342 6.26 14.47 -16.28
C ILE A 342 6.91 14.09 -17.61
N ILE A 343 8.21 14.33 -17.79
CA ILE A 343 8.93 13.99 -19.03
C ILE A 343 8.92 12.48 -19.26
N MET A 344 9.22 11.67 -18.23
CA MET A 344 9.15 10.21 -18.29
C MET A 344 7.73 9.73 -18.63
N CYS A 345 6.71 10.31 -17.97
CA CYS A 345 5.31 10.00 -18.24
C CYS A 345 4.92 10.32 -19.69
N LEU A 346 5.28 11.51 -20.20
CA LEU A 346 5.00 11.93 -21.57
C LEU A 346 5.68 11.03 -22.60
N THR A 347 6.91 10.58 -22.33
CA THR A 347 7.64 9.63 -23.19
C THR A 347 6.87 8.32 -23.37
N ARG A 348 6.23 7.81 -22.30
CA ARG A 348 5.42 6.60 -22.36
C ARG A 348 4.06 6.82 -23.02
N LEU A 349 3.46 8.01 -22.86
CA LEU A 349 2.12 8.33 -23.38
C LEU A 349 2.13 8.79 -24.84
N GLN A 350 3.22 9.40 -25.33
CA GLN A 350 3.31 9.92 -26.70
C GLN A 350 2.95 8.86 -27.77
N PRO A 351 3.44 7.60 -27.71
CA PRO A 351 3.09 6.58 -28.70
C PRO A 351 1.60 6.18 -28.68
N LEU A 352 0.88 6.48 -27.59
CA LEU A 352 -0.53 6.16 -27.43
C LEU A 352 -1.45 7.27 -28.00
N LEU A 353 -0.89 8.43 -28.35
CA LEU A 353 -1.64 9.50 -28.99
C LEU A 353 -2.02 9.10 -30.42
N ARG A 354 -3.23 9.49 -30.82
CA ARG A 354 -3.70 9.32 -32.20
C ARG A 354 -2.74 10.04 -33.18
N PRO A 355 -2.47 9.48 -34.36
CA PRO A 355 -1.57 10.09 -35.34
C PRO A 355 -1.96 11.53 -35.72
N GLU A 356 -3.26 11.85 -35.72
CA GLU A 356 -3.80 13.16 -36.10
C GLU A 356 -3.79 14.18 -34.94
N SER A 357 -3.32 13.78 -33.75
CA SER A 357 -3.34 14.65 -32.59
C SER A 357 -2.49 15.91 -32.84
N PRO A 358 -3.03 17.12 -32.62
CA PRO A 358 -2.24 18.35 -32.76
C PRO A 358 -1.13 18.47 -31.70
N ILE A 359 -1.16 17.61 -30.67
CA ILE A 359 -0.23 17.63 -29.54
C ILE A 359 1.18 17.17 -29.94
N HIS A 360 1.32 16.35 -30.98
CA HIS A 360 2.64 15.89 -31.47
C HIS A 360 3.59 17.06 -31.72
N ARG A 361 3.09 18.17 -32.26
CA ARG A 361 3.89 19.39 -32.50
C ARG A 361 4.39 20.03 -31.21
N ALA A 362 3.57 20.01 -30.16
CA ALA A 362 3.97 20.56 -28.85
C ALA A 362 5.01 19.65 -28.18
N LEU A 363 4.83 18.33 -28.24
CA LEU A 363 5.77 17.37 -27.67
C LEU A 363 7.13 17.40 -28.37
N PHE A 364 7.17 17.65 -29.67
CA PHE A 364 8.42 17.87 -30.40
C PHE A 364 9.23 19.02 -29.77
N TRP A 365 8.61 20.18 -29.55
CA TRP A 365 9.32 21.32 -28.96
C TRP A 365 9.71 21.10 -27.50
N VAL A 366 8.90 20.38 -26.73
CA VAL A 366 9.26 19.96 -25.36
C VAL A 366 10.50 19.08 -25.39
N ALA A 367 10.55 18.08 -26.28
CA ALA A 367 11.72 17.21 -26.41
C ALA A 367 12.99 17.97 -26.79
N ILE A 368 12.91 18.90 -27.76
CA ILE A 368 14.04 19.75 -28.15
C ILE A 368 14.49 20.69 -27.02
N SER A 369 13.60 21.12 -26.14
CA SER A 369 13.95 22.02 -25.03
C SER A 369 14.58 21.30 -23.83
N VAL A 370 14.36 19.98 -23.73
CA VAL A 370 14.91 19.12 -22.66
C VAL A 370 16.28 18.53 -23.05
N LEU A 371 16.49 18.25 -24.34
CA LEU A 371 17.78 17.86 -24.93
C LEU A 371 18.77 19.04 -24.92
#